data_AF-A0A954RD33-F1
#
_entry.id   AF-A0A954RD33-F1
#
_cell.length_a   1.000
_cell.length_b   1.000
_cell.length_c   1.000
_cell.angle_alpha   90.00
_cell.angle_beta   90.00
_cell.angle_gamma   90.00
#
_symmetry.space_group_name_H-M   'P 1'
#
loop_
_entity.id
_entity.type
_entity.pdbx_description
1 polymer ?
#
loop_
_entity_poly.entity_id
_entity_poly.type
_entity_poly.pdbx_seq_one_letter_code
_entity_poly.pdbx_strand_id
1 'polypeptide(L)'
;MGGKVTCTLGEVKNRADFIVYWGGNPAECHPRHFTKYTLMQKSKHLPRGRKDRTMVLVDIRETKSANAADIFLQVRPGKDFELITILRAMIKDQPVTETQAAETGLTLAQLQDFVDRMKRAKFGVMFFGMGLSMTRGKHMNSAALLTLAAEMNAFTKFVAMPMRGHGNVTGADVIMRWQTGYPFGITFNRGYPRYNPGEFSTVDVLVRGDTDAAFIIGADPGATMPQPAIDHLARIPTIVLDPHVTHTSRLARVHITTAPAGIAAPGTGYRMDEIPLPLKPALKSPYPTDEEVVRRIRDAVAAKPLWLPEEHPLTTAQV
;
A
#
# COMPACT_ATOMS: atom_id res chain seq x y z
N MET A 1 3.87 -16.83 -8.82
CA MET A 1 3.50 -15.74 -7.90
C MET A 1 3.89 -16.15 -6.49
N GLY A 2 4.75 -15.41 -5.82
CA GLY A 2 5.21 -15.73 -4.45
C GLY A 2 4.17 -15.32 -3.40
N GLY A 3 4.00 -16.14 -2.37
CA GLY A 3 3.22 -15.79 -1.19
C GLY A 3 3.90 -14.72 -0.34
N LYS A 4 3.16 -14.11 0.60
CA LYS A 4 3.69 -13.12 1.54
C LYS A 4 4.21 -13.81 2.81
N VAL A 5 5.51 -14.04 2.91
CA VAL A 5 6.14 -14.48 4.17
C VAL A 5 6.26 -13.27 5.10
N THR A 6 5.41 -13.17 6.11
CA THR A 6 5.34 -11.99 6.99
C THR A 6 5.26 -12.36 8.47
N CYS A 7 5.17 -11.34 9.34
CA CYS A 7 4.96 -11.47 10.78
C CYS A 7 4.28 -10.21 11.32
N THR A 8 4.05 -10.13 12.63
CA THR A 8 3.59 -8.89 13.27
C THR A 8 4.75 -7.93 13.52
N LEU A 9 4.47 -6.64 13.66
CA LEU A 9 5.46 -5.65 14.12
C LEU A 9 5.98 -5.97 15.54
N GLY A 10 5.27 -6.80 16.30
CA GLY A 10 5.73 -7.31 17.59
C GLY A 10 6.92 -8.28 17.45
N GLU A 11 6.90 -9.15 16.44
CA GLU A 11 8.02 -10.04 16.13
C GLU A 11 9.23 -9.23 15.67
N VAL A 12 9.03 -8.26 14.78
CA VAL A 12 10.10 -7.34 14.34
C VAL A 12 10.71 -6.60 15.54
N LYS A 13 9.86 -6.03 16.39
CA LYS A 13 10.29 -5.35 17.61
C LYS A 13 11.11 -6.26 18.51
N ASN A 14 10.77 -7.54 18.62
CA ASN A 14 11.45 -8.42 19.57
C ASN A 14 12.66 -9.14 19.00
N ARG A 15 12.73 -9.37 17.68
CA ARG A 15 13.70 -10.32 17.09
C ARG A 15 14.55 -9.78 15.96
N ALA A 16 14.07 -8.77 15.20
CA ALA A 16 14.74 -8.36 13.96
C ALA A 16 16.08 -7.66 14.21
N ASP A 17 17.19 -8.35 13.92
CA ASP A 17 18.55 -7.81 14.00
C ASP A 17 19.02 -7.21 12.67
N PHE A 18 18.35 -7.53 11.55
CA PHE A 18 18.65 -6.97 10.24
C PHE A 18 17.38 -6.40 9.58
N ILE A 19 17.38 -5.10 9.31
CA ILE A 19 16.19 -4.37 8.86
C ILE A 19 16.52 -3.64 7.56
N VAL A 20 15.85 -4.04 6.48
CA VAL A 20 15.97 -3.39 5.17
C VAL A 20 14.75 -2.51 4.96
N TYR A 21 14.95 -1.24 4.63
CA TYR A 21 13.92 -0.38 4.06
C TYR A 21 14.22 -0.18 2.58
N TRP A 22 13.26 -0.52 1.72
CA TRP A 22 13.41 -0.46 0.27
C TRP A 22 12.39 0.49 -0.35
N GLY A 23 12.87 1.55 -1.01
CA GLY A 23 12.03 2.54 -1.68
C GLY A 23 11.00 3.16 -0.72
N GLY A 24 11.44 3.47 0.51
CA GLY A 24 10.57 3.96 1.57
C GLY A 24 11.31 4.92 2.49
N ASN A 25 10.60 5.96 2.94
CA ASN A 25 11.12 6.99 3.82
C ASN A 25 10.33 7.04 5.15
N PRO A 26 10.43 6.01 6.00
CA PRO A 26 9.69 5.93 7.27
C PRO A 26 9.93 7.11 8.22
N ALA A 27 11.07 7.80 8.15
CA ALA A 27 11.30 9.00 8.97
C ALA A 27 10.25 10.10 8.74
N GLU A 28 9.73 10.22 7.50
CA GLU A 28 8.72 11.22 7.14
C GLU A 28 7.32 10.59 7.02
N CYS A 29 7.22 9.42 6.40
CA CYS A 29 5.91 8.80 6.12
C CYS A 29 5.36 8.00 7.30
N HIS A 30 6.22 7.49 8.19
CA HIS A 30 5.81 6.71 9.38
C HIS A 30 6.66 7.10 10.61
N PRO A 31 6.61 8.35 11.09
CA PRO A 31 7.66 8.93 11.95
C PRO A 31 7.96 8.17 13.25
N ARG A 32 6.98 7.42 13.78
CA ARG A 32 7.13 6.61 14.99
C ARG A 32 7.55 5.16 14.73
N HIS A 33 7.77 4.75 13.48
CA HIS A 33 8.05 3.37 13.12
C HIS A 33 9.38 2.90 13.72
N PHE A 34 10.43 3.71 13.59
CA PHE A 34 11.75 3.45 14.18
C PHE A 34 11.71 3.33 15.70
N THR A 35 11.00 4.27 16.34
CA THR A 35 10.97 4.37 17.79
C THR A 35 10.05 3.34 18.41
N LYS A 36 8.98 2.91 17.74
CA LYS A 36 7.95 2.02 18.32
C LYS A 36 8.11 0.55 17.96
N TYR A 37 8.65 0.23 16.77
CA TYR A 37 8.58 -1.14 16.24
C TYR A 37 9.90 -1.71 15.71
N THR A 38 10.89 -0.88 15.37
CA THR A 38 12.11 -1.37 14.71
C THR A 38 13.38 -0.99 15.46
N LEU A 39 14.04 0.10 15.06
CA LEU A 39 15.42 0.41 15.40
C LEU A 39 15.69 0.60 16.91
N MET A 40 14.81 1.33 17.62
CA MET A 40 15.14 1.80 18.97
C MET A 40 14.74 0.82 20.07
N GLN A 41 13.89 -0.15 19.76
CA GLN A 41 13.28 -1.00 20.78
C GLN A 41 14.27 -2.04 21.32
N LYS A 42 14.35 -2.13 22.65
CA LYS A 42 15.01 -3.22 23.35
C LYS A 42 14.05 -4.39 23.53
N SER A 43 14.60 -5.60 23.57
CA SER A 43 13.85 -6.83 23.84
C SER A 43 14.73 -7.85 24.58
N LYS A 44 14.15 -8.97 25.00
CA LYS A 44 14.90 -10.11 25.57
C LYS A 44 15.98 -10.63 24.61
N HIS A 45 15.73 -10.60 23.30
CA HIS A 45 16.68 -11.10 22.29
C HIS A 45 17.65 -10.03 21.77
N LEU A 46 17.30 -8.75 21.91
CA LEU A 46 18.06 -7.59 21.44
C LEU A 46 18.15 -6.54 22.57
N PRO A 47 18.86 -6.85 23.67
CA PRO A 47 18.85 -6.03 24.89
C PRO A 47 19.52 -4.66 24.71
N ARG A 48 20.41 -4.49 23.73
CA ARG A 48 21.10 -3.23 23.43
C ARG A 48 20.35 -2.36 22.42
N GLY A 49 19.15 -2.77 21.98
CA GLY A 49 18.27 -1.98 21.11
C GLY A 49 18.95 -1.65 19.78
N ARG A 50 19.12 -0.36 19.45
CA ARG A 50 19.74 0.10 18.19
C ARG A 50 21.10 -0.53 17.89
N LYS A 51 21.92 -0.78 18.93
CA LYS A 51 23.27 -1.37 18.79
C LYS A 51 23.24 -2.86 18.40
N ASP A 52 22.11 -3.54 18.57
CA ASP A 52 21.92 -4.94 18.17
C ASP A 52 21.26 -5.07 16.79
N ARG A 53 21.05 -3.95 16.10
CA ARG A 53 20.32 -3.91 14.84
C ARG A 53 21.14 -3.25 13.76
N THR A 54 21.14 -3.83 12.58
CA THR A 54 21.65 -3.21 11.36
C THR A 54 20.49 -2.75 10.50
N MET A 55 20.49 -1.47 10.12
CA MET A 55 19.55 -0.90 9.18
C MET A 55 20.22 -0.67 7.83
N VAL A 56 19.65 -1.23 6.78
CA VAL A 56 19.99 -0.94 5.39
C VAL A 56 18.87 -0.13 4.77
N LEU A 57 19.21 0.98 4.13
CA LEU A 57 18.29 1.74 3.29
C LEU A 57 18.68 1.56 1.82
N VAL A 58 17.73 1.07 1.02
CA VAL A 58 17.84 1.00 -0.44
C VAL A 58 16.90 2.03 -1.03
N ASP A 59 17.45 3.11 -1.59
CA ASP A 59 16.65 4.19 -2.17
C ASP A 59 17.46 4.91 -3.26
N ILE A 60 16.79 5.60 -4.17
CA ILE A 60 17.43 6.38 -5.24
C ILE A 60 18.01 7.71 -4.73
N ARG A 61 17.57 8.14 -3.54
CA ARG A 61 17.95 9.41 -2.91
C ARG A 61 18.28 9.21 -1.44
N GLU A 62 19.21 10.02 -0.95
CA GLU A 62 19.52 10.10 0.48
C GLU A 62 18.40 10.86 1.21
N THR A 63 17.38 10.13 1.67
CA THR A 63 16.23 10.70 2.40
C THR A 63 16.56 10.93 3.88
N LYS A 64 15.67 11.58 4.63
CA LYS A 64 15.83 11.71 6.10
C LYS A 64 15.98 10.37 6.83
N SER A 65 15.50 9.28 6.24
CA SER A 65 15.68 7.93 6.78
C SER A 65 17.14 7.43 6.67
N ALA A 66 17.95 7.99 5.77
CA ALA A 66 19.36 7.62 5.59
C ALA A 66 20.20 7.94 6.82
N ASN A 67 19.88 9.03 7.54
CA ASN A 67 20.53 9.40 8.81
C ASN A 67 20.43 8.33 9.90
N ALA A 68 19.44 7.43 9.80
CA ALA A 68 19.27 6.33 10.73
C ALA A 68 19.87 5.01 10.22
N ALA A 69 20.27 4.93 8.94
CA ALA A 69 20.81 3.74 8.32
C ALA A 69 22.28 3.51 8.70
N ASP A 70 22.67 2.25 8.86
CA ASP A 70 24.09 1.87 8.94
C ASP A 70 24.71 1.73 7.55
N ILE A 71 23.88 1.37 6.57
CA ILE A 71 24.29 1.17 5.18
C ILE A 71 23.23 1.83 4.28
N PHE A 72 23.69 2.68 3.36
CA PHE A 72 22.87 3.22 2.28
C PHE A 72 23.31 2.64 0.95
N LEU A 73 22.38 1.99 0.25
CA LEU A 73 22.57 1.44 -1.09
C LEU A 73 21.78 2.29 -2.06
N GLN A 74 22.49 3.19 -2.76
CA GLN A 74 21.88 4.07 -3.73
C GLN A 74 21.66 3.36 -5.07
N VAL A 75 20.48 2.77 -5.24
CA VAL A 75 20.09 2.14 -6.50
C VAL A 75 19.79 3.19 -7.56
N ARG A 76 20.10 2.91 -8.82
CA ARG A 76 19.71 3.76 -9.96
C ARG A 76 18.19 3.75 -10.15
N PRO A 77 17.59 4.89 -10.55
CA PRO A 77 16.16 4.95 -10.82
C PRO A 77 15.68 3.88 -11.81
N GLY A 78 14.67 3.10 -11.39
CA GLY A 78 14.05 2.07 -12.22
C GLY A 78 14.85 0.78 -12.36
N LYS A 79 15.90 0.58 -11.55
CA LYS A 79 16.75 -0.64 -11.54
C LYS A 79 16.51 -1.57 -10.34
N ASP A 80 15.46 -1.33 -9.56
CA ASP A 80 15.11 -2.16 -8.39
C ASP A 80 14.85 -3.63 -8.76
N PHE A 81 14.17 -3.89 -9.88
CA PHE A 81 13.87 -5.25 -10.31
C PHE A 81 15.14 -6.02 -10.66
N GLU A 82 16.05 -5.41 -11.42
CA GLU A 82 17.35 -5.97 -11.78
C GLU A 82 18.20 -6.20 -10.54
N LEU A 83 18.25 -5.23 -9.62
CA LEU A 83 18.95 -5.38 -8.35
C LEU A 83 18.43 -6.57 -7.54
N ILE A 84 17.12 -6.68 -7.35
CA ILE A 84 16.53 -7.82 -6.62
C ILE A 84 16.82 -9.14 -7.35
N THR A 85 16.77 -9.14 -8.69
CA THR A 85 17.09 -10.33 -9.50
C THR A 85 18.54 -10.76 -9.33
N ILE A 86 19.47 -9.82 -9.31
CA ILE A 86 20.89 -10.06 -9.03
C ILE A 86 21.06 -10.63 -7.62
N LEU A 87 20.45 -10.03 -6.59
CA LEU A 87 20.51 -10.56 -5.23
C LEU A 87 19.98 -11.99 -5.14
N ARG A 88 18.88 -12.31 -5.84
CA ARG A 88 18.32 -13.66 -5.92
C ARG A 88 19.25 -14.66 -6.62
N ALA A 89 19.98 -14.21 -7.64
CA ALA A 89 21.01 -15.01 -8.31
C ALA A 89 22.18 -15.30 -7.35
N MET A 90 22.69 -14.26 -6.67
CA MET A 90 23.81 -14.38 -5.73
C MET A 90 23.50 -15.28 -4.53
N ILE A 91 22.28 -15.23 -3.97
CA ILE A 91 21.95 -16.12 -2.85
C ILE A 91 21.89 -17.59 -3.26
N LYS A 92 21.69 -17.88 -4.56
CA LYS A 92 21.69 -19.23 -5.16
C LYS A 92 23.02 -19.58 -5.83
N ASP A 93 24.07 -18.83 -5.49
CA ASP A 93 25.43 -19.02 -5.99
C ASP A 93 25.52 -19.04 -7.53
N GLN A 94 24.63 -18.27 -8.18
CA GLN A 94 24.66 -18.08 -9.64
C GLN A 94 25.63 -16.95 -10.00
N PRO A 95 26.32 -17.05 -11.15
CA PRO A 95 27.29 -16.05 -11.57
C PRO A 95 26.65 -14.69 -11.84
N VAL A 96 27.27 -13.62 -11.33
CA VAL A 96 26.92 -12.22 -11.59
C VAL A 96 28.20 -11.48 -11.96
N THR A 97 28.16 -10.74 -13.06
CA THR A 97 29.30 -9.95 -13.53
C THR A 97 29.33 -8.56 -12.89
N GLU A 98 30.52 -7.93 -12.85
CA GLU A 98 30.65 -6.55 -12.40
C GLU A 98 29.80 -5.58 -13.23
N THR A 99 29.69 -5.82 -14.54
CA THR A 99 28.84 -5.03 -15.44
C THR A 99 27.37 -5.08 -15.02
N GLN A 100 26.84 -6.27 -14.73
CA GLN A 100 25.46 -6.44 -14.26
C GLN A 100 25.21 -5.71 -12.94
N ALA A 101 26.16 -5.81 -11.98
CA ALA A 101 26.06 -5.06 -10.73
C ALA A 101 26.05 -3.54 -10.99
N ALA A 102 26.99 -3.04 -11.79
CA ALA A 102 27.15 -1.62 -12.10
C ALA A 102 25.91 -1.01 -12.79
N GLU A 103 25.12 -1.78 -13.54
CA GLU A 103 23.85 -1.33 -14.11
C GLU A 103 22.86 -0.85 -13.05
N THR A 104 22.91 -1.41 -11.85
CA THR A 104 22.05 -1.05 -10.71
C THR A 104 22.54 0.20 -9.97
N GLY A 105 23.75 0.68 -10.27
CA GLY A 105 24.43 1.74 -9.53
C GLY A 105 25.27 1.26 -8.35
N LEU A 106 25.36 -0.05 -8.11
CA LEU A 106 26.09 -0.64 -7.00
C LEU A 106 27.25 -1.51 -7.51
N THR A 107 28.31 -1.64 -6.72
CA THR A 107 29.43 -2.52 -7.05
C THR A 107 29.14 -3.96 -6.66
N LEU A 108 29.78 -4.93 -7.33
CA LEU A 108 29.65 -6.35 -6.97
C LEU A 108 30.04 -6.60 -5.50
N ALA A 109 31.06 -5.89 -5.00
CA ALA A 109 31.49 -5.96 -3.61
C ALA A 109 30.41 -5.47 -2.61
N GLN A 110 29.70 -4.38 -2.92
CA GLN A 110 28.57 -3.92 -2.10
C GLN A 110 27.43 -4.94 -2.07
N LEU A 111 27.14 -5.55 -3.22
CA LEU A 111 26.09 -6.57 -3.31
C LEU A 111 26.48 -7.84 -2.54
N GLN A 112 27.75 -8.25 -2.62
CA GLN A 112 28.25 -9.40 -1.88
C GLN A 112 28.21 -9.17 -0.37
N ASP A 113 28.68 -8.02 0.12
CA ASP A 113 28.59 -7.65 1.54
C ASP A 113 27.13 -7.62 2.01
N PHE A 114 26.21 -7.10 1.17
CA PHE A 114 24.78 -7.08 1.51
C PHE A 114 24.20 -8.50 1.62
N VAL A 115 24.49 -9.38 0.66
CA VAL A 115 24.07 -10.80 0.69
C VAL A 115 24.64 -11.53 1.91
N ASP A 116 25.92 -11.34 2.20
CA ASP A 116 26.59 -11.97 3.34
C ASP A 116 25.95 -11.55 4.67
N ARG A 117 25.64 -10.26 4.82
CA ARG A 117 24.92 -9.75 6.01
C ARG A 117 23.52 -10.30 6.10
N MET A 118 22.79 -10.37 4.99
CA MET A 118 21.46 -11.00 4.96
C MET A 118 21.52 -12.47 5.40
N LYS A 119 22.50 -13.25 4.92
CA LYS A 119 22.68 -14.66 5.31
C LYS A 119 23.11 -14.82 6.77
N ARG A 120 23.86 -13.86 7.35
CA ARG A 120 24.33 -13.89 8.76
C ARG A 120 23.30 -13.42 9.79
N ALA A 121 22.26 -12.70 9.36
CA ALA A 121 21.21 -12.23 10.26
C ALA A 121 20.52 -13.38 10.99
N LYS A 122 20.00 -13.15 12.20
CA LYS A 122 19.16 -14.13 12.92
C LYS A 122 17.68 -13.98 12.55
N PHE A 123 17.24 -12.75 12.32
CA PHE A 123 15.90 -12.43 11.86
C PHE A 123 15.94 -11.16 11.00
N GLY A 124 15.81 -11.36 9.69
CA GLY A 124 15.75 -10.28 8.72
C GLY A 124 14.31 -9.84 8.42
N VAL A 125 14.11 -8.54 8.22
CA VAL A 125 12.86 -7.98 7.70
C VAL A 125 13.12 -7.03 6.54
N MET A 126 12.35 -7.17 5.45
CA MET A 126 12.31 -6.22 4.35
C MET A 126 11.00 -5.42 4.40
N PHE A 127 11.11 -4.16 4.79
CA PHE A 127 10.04 -3.18 4.62
C PHE A 127 10.16 -2.53 3.25
N PHE A 128 9.05 -2.40 2.52
CA PHE A 128 9.07 -1.73 1.21
C PHE A 128 7.94 -0.73 1.03
N GLY A 129 8.24 0.37 0.36
CA GLY A 129 7.32 1.49 0.14
C GLY A 129 6.99 1.74 -1.33
N MET A 130 6.45 2.92 -1.58
CA MET A 130 5.99 3.33 -2.91
C MET A 130 7.13 3.51 -3.92
N GLY A 131 8.36 3.77 -3.44
CA GLY A 131 9.56 3.80 -4.29
C GLY A 131 9.85 2.45 -4.95
N LEU A 132 9.30 1.34 -4.42
CA LEU A 132 9.35 0.04 -5.06
C LEU A 132 8.05 -0.29 -5.83
N SER A 133 6.88 0.02 -5.25
CA SER A 133 5.59 -0.45 -5.79
C SER A 133 4.98 0.44 -6.88
N MET A 134 5.43 1.70 -7.02
CA MET A 134 4.92 2.67 -8.01
C MET A 134 5.92 3.06 -9.09
N THR A 135 7.12 2.48 -9.10
CA THR A 135 8.11 2.69 -10.17
C THR A 135 7.90 1.71 -11.32
N ARG A 136 8.70 1.83 -12.40
CA ARG A 136 8.68 0.89 -13.53
C ARG A 136 8.77 -0.55 -13.00
N GLY A 137 7.88 -1.42 -13.49
CA GLY A 137 7.73 -2.80 -13.00
C GLY A 137 6.60 -2.97 -11.97
N LYS A 138 6.29 -1.96 -11.15
CA LYS A 138 5.16 -1.91 -10.20
C LYS A 138 5.07 -3.19 -9.32
N HIS A 139 4.08 -4.04 -9.61
CA HIS A 139 3.82 -5.27 -8.87
C HIS A 139 4.91 -6.33 -9.08
N MET A 140 5.65 -6.30 -10.20
CA MET A 140 6.78 -7.20 -10.44
C MET A 140 7.93 -6.94 -9.46
N ASN A 141 8.19 -5.68 -9.13
CA ASN A 141 9.21 -5.30 -8.14
C ASN A 141 8.83 -5.83 -6.75
N SER A 142 7.57 -5.64 -6.37
CA SER A 142 7.04 -6.14 -5.09
C SER A 142 7.09 -7.67 -5.04
N ALA A 143 6.68 -8.35 -6.11
CA ALA A 143 6.74 -9.81 -6.20
C ALA A 143 8.18 -10.33 -6.12
N ALA A 144 9.14 -9.65 -6.77
CA ALA A 144 10.55 -10.01 -6.70
C ALA A 144 11.09 -9.91 -5.27
N LEU A 145 10.79 -8.81 -4.55
CA LEU A 145 11.23 -8.63 -3.16
C LEU A 145 10.60 -9.66 -2.22
N LEU A 146 9.30 -9.93 -2.36
CA LEU A 146 8.61 -10.97 -1.59
C LEU A 146 9.23 -12.35 -1.84
N THR A 147 9.62 -12.61 -3.10
CA THR A 147 10.29 -13.87 -3.46
C THR A 147 11.70 -13.95 -2.89
N LEU A 148 12.47 -12.84 -2.92
CA LEU A 148 13.78 -12.78 -2.27
C LEU A 148 13.67 -13.08 -0.77
N ALA A 149 12.70 -12.47 -0.08
CA ALA A 149 12.47 -12.76 1.33
C ALA A 149 12.10 -14.23 1.57
N ALA A 150 11.27 -14.84 0.71
CA ALA A 150 10.96 -16.26 0.78
C ALA A 150 12.21 -17.14 0.57
N GLU A 151 13.02 -16.86 -0.45
CA GLU A 151 14.25 -17.61 -0.77
C GLU A 151 15.32 -17.47 0.31
N MET A 152 15.41 -16.31 0.97
CA MET A 152 16.31 -16.12 2.12
C MET A 152 16.02 -17.07 3.28
N ASN A 153 14.80 -17.61 3.40
CA ASN A 153 14.45 -18.58 4.45
C ASN A 153 15.16 -19.94 4.30
N ALA A 154 15.84 -20.20 3.19
CA ALA A 154 16.76 -21.34 3.08
C ALA A 154 18.06 -21.15 3.91
N PHE A 155 18.38 -19.91 4.28
CA PHE A 155 19.61 -19.55 5.01
C PHE A 155 19.32 -19.08 6.43
N THR A 156 18.34 -18.18 6.59
CA THR A 156 17.96 -17.62 7.88
C THR A 156 16.53 -17.07 7.85
N LYS A 157 15.92 -16.81 9.01
CA LYS A 157 14.56 -16.30 9.05
C LYS A 157 14.48 -14.92 8.39
N PHE A 158 13.73 -14.82 7.30
CA PHE A 158 13.42 -13.56 6.64
C PHE A 158 11.92 -13.38 6.44
N VAL A 159 11.46 -12.15 6.55
CA VAL A 159 10.07 -11.75 6.29
C VAL A 159 10.04 -10.47 5.48
N ALA A 160 8.93 -10.21 4.80
CA ALA A 160 8.70 -8.95 4.11
C ALA A 160 7.34 -8.35 4.48
N MET A 161 7.28 -7.02 4.50
CA MET A 161 6.08 -6.28 4.85
C MET A 161 5.98 -4.97 4.06
N PRO A 162 4.86 -4.70 3.37
CA PRO A 162 4.64 -3.39 2.75
C PRO A 162 4.41 -2.33 3.84
N MET A 163 5.05 -1.17 3.67
CA MET A 163 4.83 0.02 4.48
C MET A 163 3.53 0.70 4.04
N ARG A 164 2.39 0.15 4.48
CA ARG A 164 1.05 0.64 4.11
C ARG A 164 0.86 2.09 4.59
N GLY A 165 0.29 2.93 3.71
CA GLY A 165 0.20 4.38 3.91
C GLY A 165 -0.86 4.79 4.93
N HIS A 166 -2.13 4.86 4.52
CA HIS A 166 -3.22 5.33 5.39
C HIS A 166 -3.52 4.38 6.55
N GLY A 167 -4.05 4.93 7.64
CA GLY A 167 -4.27 4.23 8.91
C GLY A 167 -5.20 3.01 8.85
N ASN A 168 -6.00 2.86 7.80
CA ASN A 168 -6.89 1.70 7.62
C ASN A 168 -6.96 1.16 6.18
N VAL A 169 -5.97 1.44 5.32
CA VAL A 169 -5.97 0.87 3.95
C VAL A 169 -5.87 -0.66 3.99
N THR A 170 -5.23 -1.22 5.01
CA THR A 170 -5.22 -2.68 5.24
C THR A 170 -6.61 -3.19 5.59
N GLY A 171 -7.39 -2.42 6.35
CA GLY A 171 -8.73 -2.80 6.76
C GLY A 171 -9.64 -2.91 5.56
N ALA A 172 -9.66 -1.91 4.68
CA ALA A 172 -10.41 -1.95 3.43
C ALA A 172 -10.14 -3.24 2.64
N ASP A 173 -8.87 -3.57 2.39
CA ASP A 173 -8.50 -4.81 1.69
C ASP A 173 -8.96 -6.08 2.44
N VAL A 174 -8.92 -6.09 3.77
CA VAL A 174 -9.33 -7.24 4.60
C VAL A 174 -10.84 -7.44 4.54
N ILE A 175 -11.63 -6.37 4.72
CA ILE A 175 -13.10 -6.42 4.62
C ILE A 175 -13.50 -6.92 3.23
N MET A 176 -12.96 -6.29 2.18
CA MET A 176 -13.31 -6.64 0.79
C MET A 176 -12.98 -8.10 0.50
N ARG A 177 -11.81 -8.60 0.96
CA ARG A 177 -11.42 -10.00 0.76
C ARG A 177 -12.39 -10.98 1.37
N TRP A 178 -12.83 -10.78 2.62
CA TRP A 178 -13.74 -11.74 3.23
C TRP A 178 -15.17 -11.61 2.68
N GLN A 179 -15.60 -10.42 2.24
CA GLN A 179 -16.95 -10.21 1.71
C GLN A 179 -17.10 -10.66 0.27
N THR A 180 -16.04 -10.52 -0.54
CA THR A 180 -16.11 -10.67 -2.00
C THR A 180 -15.16 -11.71 -2.57
N GLY A 181 -14.20 -12.21 -1.78
CA GLY A 181 -13.08 -13.01 -2.24
C GLY A 181 -11.89 -12.19 -2.77
N TYR A 182 -12.02 -10.86 -2.92
CA TYR A 182 -11.04 -10.01 -3.60
C TYR A 182 -10.73 -8.71 -2.82
N PRO A 183 -9.52 -8.12 -2.94
CA PRO A 183 -9.11 -6.99 -2.09
C PRO A 183 -9.51 -5.59 -2.57
N PHE A 184 -9.60 -5.35 -3.88
CA PHE A 184 -9.90 -4.04 -4.48
C PHE A 184 -10.16 -4.20 -5.98
N GLY A 185 -10.57 -3.17 -6.73
CA GLY A 185 -10.72 -3.29 -8.18
C GLY A 185 -11.76 -4.35 -8.58
N ILE A 186 -12.94 -4.24 -7.96
CA ILE A 186 -14.02 -5.21 -8.05
C ILE A 186 -15.22 -4.54 -8.73
N THR A 187 -15.86 -5.26 -9.66
CA THR A 187 -17.16 -4.88 -10.21
C THR A 187 -18.25 -5.86 -9.80
N PHE A 188 -19.48 -5.38 -9.66
CA PHE A 188 -20.68 -6.17 -9.40
C PHE A 188 -21.68 -6.12 -10.57
N ASN A 189 -21.29 -5.60 -11.74
CA ASN A 189 -22.22 -5.33 -12.86
C ASN A 189 -22.96 -6.58 -13.38
N ARG A 190 -22.47 -7.80 -13.11
CA ARG A 190 -23.14 -9.06 -13.48
C ARG A 190 -23.93 -9.70 -12.33
N GLY A 191 -24.12 -8.99 -11.22
CA GLY A 191 -24.77 -9.51 -10.01
C GLY A 191 -23.87 -10.35 -9.09
N TYR A 192 -22.58 -10.50 -9.42
CA TYR A 192 -21.59 -11.20 -8.61
C TYR A 192 -20.21 -10.51 -8.73
N PRO A 193 -19.31 -10.66 -7.73
CA PRO A 193 -18.02 -9.98 -7.74
C PRO A 193 -17.11 -10.51 -8.86
N ARG A 194 -16.55 -9.60 -9.64
CA ARG A 194 -15.45 -9.87 -10.58
C ARG A 194 -14.28 -8.97 -10.25
N TYR A 195 -13.07 -9.52 -10.29
CA TYR A 195 -11.83 -8.84 -9.90
C TYR A 195 -10.86 -8.80 -11.07
N ASN A 196 -10.45 -7.60 -11.46
CA ASN A 196 -9.45 -7.41 -12.49
C ASN A 196 -8.79 -6.01 -12.38
N PRO A 197 -7.75 -5.85 -11.55
CA PRO A 197 -6.97 -4.61 -11.51
C PRO A 197 -6.37 -4.28 -12.89
N GLY A 198 -6.49 -3.02 -13.32
CA GLY A 198 -6.24 -2.56 -14.69
C GLY A 198 -7.52 -2.40 -15.51
N GLU A 199 -8.55 -3.20 -15.20
CA GLU A 199 -9.90 -3.03 -15.74
C GLU A 199 -10.77 -2.26 -14.74
N PHE A 200 -10.87 -2.72 -13.49
CA PHE A 200 -11.82 -2.15 -12.51
C PHE A 200 -11.17 -1.29 -11.43
N SER A 201 -9.88 -0.94 -11.55
CA SER A 201 -9.27 -0.01 -10.59
C SER A 201 -9.79 1.42 -10.82
N THR A 202 -9.90 2.20 -9.74
CA THR A 202 -10.44 3.56 -9.77
C THR A 202 -9.77 4.46 -10.81
N VAL A 203 -8.43 4.41 -10.94
CA VAL A 203 -7.72 5.21 -11.95
C VAL A 203 -8.13 4.78 -13.36
N ASP A 204 -8.22 3.48 -13.63
CA ASP A 204 -8.47 2.96 -14.96
C ASP A 204 -9.87 3.33 -15.44
N VAL A 205 -10.90 3.12 -14.60
CA VAL A 205 -12.29 3.43 -14.95
C VAL A 205 -12.53 4.94 -15.10
N LEU A 206 -11.87 5.77 -14.29
CA LEU A 206 -12.00 7.23 -14.40
C LEU A 206 -11.29 7.78 -15.64
N VAL A 207 -10.07 7.31 -15.95
CA VAL A 207 -9.31 7.77 -17.12
C VAL A 207 -9.99 7.37 -18.42
N ARG A 208 -10.57 6.17 -18.49
CA ARG A 208 -11.34 5.73 -19.67
C ARG A 208 -12.71 6.40 -19.79
N GLY A 209 -13.23 6.92 -18.68
CA GLY A 209 -14.56 7.52 -18.64
C GLY A 209 -15.69 6.49 -18.61
N ASP A 210 -15.43 5.31 -18.05
CA ASP A 210 -16.39 4.19 -18.00
C ASP A 210 -17.52 4.44 -16.99
N THR A 211 -17.34 5.41 -16.08
CA THR A 211 -18.28 5.73 -14.99
C THR A 211 -19.15 6.94 -15.30
N ASP A 212 -20.41 6.89 -14.91
CA ASP A 212 -21.38 7.98 -15.05
C ASP A 212 -21.64 8.73 -13.73
N ALA A 213 -21.19 8.20 -12.59
CA ALA A 213 -21.22 8.83 -11.28
C ALA A 213 -20.09 8.30 -10.38
N ALA A 214 -19.72 9.06 -9.34
CA ALA A 214 -18.71 8.67 -8.37
C ALA A 214 -19.19 8.85 -6.92
N PHE A 215 -18.95 7.85 -6.09
CA PHE A 215 -19.18 7.91 -4.64
C PHE A 215 -17.85 7.73 -3.91
N ILE A 216 -17.34 8.81 -3.31
CA ILE A 216 -16.01 8.86 -2.69
C ILE A 216 -16.17 8.98 -1.17
N ILE A 217 -15.48 8.11 -0.43
CA ILE A 217 -15.55 8.05 1.04
C ILE A 217 -14.14 8.18 1.61
N GLY A 218 -13.88 9.23 2.38
CA GLY A 218 -12.63 9.43 3.12
C GLY A 218 -11.36 9.42 2.26
N ALA A 219 -11.45 9.93 1.03
CA ALA A 219 -10.34 10.00 0.08
C ALA A 219 -10.38 11.32 -0.71
N ASP A 220 -9.22 11.78 -1.17
CA ASP A 220 -9.07 13.02 -1.95
C ASP A 220 -8.50 12.77 -3.36
N PRO A 221 -9.20 12.04 -4.26
CA PRO A 221 -8.72 11.79 -5.62
C PRO A 221 -8.51 13.06 -6.45
N GLY A 222 -9.26 14.13 -6.18
CA GLY A 222 -9.06 15.45 -6.79
C GLY A 222 -7.70 16.08 -6.51
N ALA A 223 -6.98 15.64 -5.47
CA ALA A 223 -5.62 16.07 -5.17
C ALA A 223 -4.53 15.04 -5.55
N THR A 224 -4.92 13.77 -5.73
CA THR A 224 -3.96 12.63 -5.72
C THR A 224 -3.99 11.76 -6.97
N MET A 225 -5.00 11.91 -7.83
CA MET A 225 -5.12 11.14 -9.07
C MET A 225 -4.49 11.88 -10.27
N PRO A 226 -4.19 11.18 -11.37
CA PRO A 226 -3.77 11.82 -12.62
C PRO A 226 -4.83 12.77 -13.18
N GLN A 227 -4.40 13.83 -13.87
CA GLN A 227 -5.28 14.88 -14.39
C GLN A 227 -6.48 14.34 -15.20
N PRO A 228 -6.34 13.36 -16.12
CA PRO A 228 -7.49 12.85 -16.86
C PRO A 228 -8.59 12.24 -15.98
N ALA A 229 -8.22 11.62 -14.85
CA ALA A 229 -9.18 11.10 -13.89
C ALA A 229 -9.89 12.23 -13.14
N ILE A 230 -9.16 13.30 -12.78
CA ILE A 230 -9.72 14.50 -12.14
C ILE A 230 -10.71 15.20 -13.08
N ASP A 231 -10.35 15.35 -14.35
CA ASP A 231 -11.21 15.97 -15.37
C ASP A 231 -12.50 15.16 -15.59
N HIS A 232 -12.42 13.84 -15.51
CA HIS A 232 -13.63 13.00 -15.57
C HIS A 232 -14.49 13.15 -14.31
N LEU A 233 -13.90 13.14 -13.10
CA LEU A 233 -14.62 13.39 -11.85
C LEU A 233 -15.37 14.73 -11.85
N ALA A 234 -14.78 15.77 -12.45
CA ALA A 234 -15.40 17.09 -12.57
C ALA A 234 -16.61 17.12 -13.54
N ARG A 235 -16.70 16.16 -14.48
CA ARG A 235 -17.79 16.07 -15.46
C ARG A 235 -18.99 15.26 -14.97
N ILE A 236 -18.76 14.29 -14.09
CA ILE A 236 -19.81 13.37 -13.62
C ILE A 236 -20.35 13.79 -12.23
N PRO A 237 -21.60 13.42 -11.88
CA PRO A 237 -22.09 13.57 -10.52
C PRO A 237 -21.20 12.84 -9.50
N THR A 238 -20.49 13.63 -8.71
CA THR A 238 -19.61 13.13 -7.64
C THR A 238 -20.22 13.45 -6.27
N ILE A 239 -20.34 12.42 -5.41
CA ILE A 239 -20.78 12.52 -4.02
C ILE A 239 -19.58 12.20 -3.12
N VAL A 240 -19.31 13.04 -2.13
CA VAL A 240 -18.17 12.90 -1.21
C VAL A 240 -18.65 12.82 0.24
N LEU A 241 -18.14 11.84 0.98
CA LEU A 241 -18.19 11.75 2.44
C LEU A 241 -16.80 12.08 2.97
N ASP A 242 -16.66 13.21 3.64
CA ASP A 242 -15.39 13.63 4.22
C ASP A 242 -15.64 14.59 5.41
N PRO A 243 -14.91 14.46 6.53
CA PRO A 243 -14.98 15.41 7.64
C PRO A 243 -14.52 16.83 7.28
N HIS A 244 -13.77 17.00 6.19
CA HIS A 244 -13.16 18.26 5.78
C HIS A 244 -13.52 18.66 4.35
N VAL A 245 -13.31 19.93 4.03
CA VAL A 245 -13.35 20.42 2.65
C VAL A 245 -12.01 20.08 1.99
N THR A 246 -12.05 19.30 0.90
CA THR A 246 -10.91 18.78 0.16
C THR A 246 -10.93 19.25 -1.30
N HIS A 247 -9.91 18.90 -2.10
CA HIS A 247 -9.97 19.20 -3.54
C HIS A 247 -11.13 18.44 -4.20
N THR A 248 -11.34 17.19 -3.78
CA THR A 248 -12.45 16.37 -4.26
C THR A 248 -13.80 16.91 -3.84
N SER A 249 -13.94 17.40 -2.59
CA SER A 249 -15.23 17.95 -2.14
C SER A 249 -15.62 19.22 -2.90
N ARG A 250 -14.64 19.99 -3.41
CA ARG A 250 -14.89 21.16 -4.28
C ARG A 250 -15.34 20.78 -5.70
N LEU A 251 -14.97 19.58 -6.16
CA LEU A 251 -15.47 19.01 -7.42
C LEU A 251 -16.83 18.33 -7.26
N ALA A 252 -17.20 17.99 -6.01
CA ALA A 252 -18.38 17.20 -5.74
C ALA A 252 -19.67 18.01 -5.95
N ARG A 253 -20.69 17.34 -6.47
CA ARG A 253 -22.06 17.87 -6.52
C ARG A 253 -22.71 17.84 -5.14
N VAL A 254 -22.34 16.87 -4.30
CA VAL A 254 -22.80 16.74 -2.92
C VAL A 254 -21.62 16.41 -2.03
N HIS A 255 -21.41 17.21 -0.99
CA HIS A 255 -20.49 16.91 0.11
C HIS A 255 -21.29 16.69 1.39
N ILE A 256 -21.15 15.52 2.00
CA ILE A 256 -21.74 15.18 3.29
C ILE A 256 -20.62 15.15 4.32
N THR A 257 -20.67 16.08 5.28
CA THR A 257 -19.73 16.10 6.40
C THR A 257 -20.01 14.94 7.35
N THR A 258 -19.01 14.12 7.62
CA THR A 258 -19.09 12.97 8.52
C THR A 258 -18.18 13.12 9.74
N ALA A 259 -18.46 12.37 10.80
CA ALA A 259 -17.64 12.33 12.00
C ALA A 259 -16.28 11.65 11.71
N PRO A 260 -15.15 12.28 12.06
CA PRO A 260 -13.83 11.71 11.79
C PRO A 260 -13.58 10.42 12.60
N ALA A 261 -13.29 9.33 11.88
CA ALA A 261 -12.98 8.02 12.46
C ALA A 261 -11.78 8.08 13.41
N GLY A 262 -11.93 7.48 14.61
CA GLY A 262 -10.92 7.47 15.66
C GLY A 262 -10.75 8.76 16.45
N ILE A 263 -11.39 9.86 16.03
CA ILE A 263 -11.46 11.11 16.80
C ILE A 263 -12.83 11.24 17.44
N ALA A 264 -13.89 11.15 16.64
CA ALA A 264 -15.28 11.32 17.07
C ALA A 264 -16.22 10.17 16.64
N ALA A 265 -15.75 9.26 15.79
CA ALA A 265 -16.45 8.02 15.45
C ALA A 265 -15.66 6.78 15.89
N PRO A 266 -16.30 5.76 16.49
CA PRO A 266 -15.66 4.49 16.79
C PRO A 266 -15.46 3.65 15.51
N GLY A 267 -14.74 2.54 15.63
CA GLY A 267 -14.54 1.61 14.52
C GLY A 267 -13.36 0.68 14.76
N THR A 268 -12.92 0.00 13.71
CA THR A 268 -11.73 -0.85 13.73
C THR A 268 -10.76 -0.42 12.65
N GLY A 269 -9.52 -0.12 13.05
CA GLY A 269 -8.40 0.15 12.15
C GLY A 269 -7.46 -1.05 12.09
N TYR A 270 -7.08 -1.49 10.90
CA TYR A 270 -6.05 -2.53 10.72
C TYR A 270 -4.71 -1.86 10.41
N ARG A 271 -3.71 -2.19 11.23
CA ARG A 271 -2.33 -1.71 11.02
C ARG A 271 -1.70 -2.40 9.80
N MET A 272 -0.53 -1.94 9.35
CA MET A 272 0.20 -2.51 8.20
C MET A 272 0.53 -4.01 8.31
N ASP A 273 0.60 -4.54 9.54
CA ASP A 273 0.81 -5.95 9.85
C ASP A 273 -0.50 -6.72 10.11
N GLU A 274 -1.62 -6.19 9.61
CA GLU A 274 -2.96 -6.82 9.67
C GLU A 274 -3.53 -7.01 11.08
N ILE A 275 -2.93 -6.38 12.10
CA ILE A 275 -3.46 -6.39 13.47
C ILE A 275 -4.66 -5.41 13.57
N PRO A 276 -5.86 -5.89 13.95
CA PRO A 276 -7.03 -5.04 14.19
C PRO A 276 -6.87 -4.28 15.51
N LEU A 277 -7.16 -2.99 15.49
CA LEU A 277 -7.12 -2.10 16.65
C LEU A 277 -8.45 -1.34 16.76
N PRO A 278 -9.10 -1.36 17.93
CA PRO A 278 -10.31 -0.58 18.14
C PRO A 278 -9.98 0.91 18.15
N LEU A 279 -10.70 1.68 17.34
CA LEU A 279 -10.67 3.14 17.32
C LEU A 279 -11.53 3.65 18.47
N LYS A 280 -10.92 4.38 19.40
CA LYS A 280 -11.57 4.91 20.60
C LYS A 280 -11.76 6.42 20.45
N PRO A 281 -12.96 6.90 20.11
CA PRO A 281 -13.20 8.33 19.95
C PRO A 281 -13.03 9.03 21.30
N ALA A 282 -12.33 10.16 21.29
CA ALA A 282 -12.12 11.01 22.46
C ALA A 282 -13.09 12.19 22.49
N LEU A 283 -13.71 12.51 21.35
CA LEU A 283 -14.61 13.64 21.16
C LEU A 283 -15.98 13.16 20.69
N LYS A 284 -16.98 14.04 20.80
CA LYS A 284 -18.30 13.86 20.18
C LYS A 284 -18.40 14.74 18.95
N SER A 285 -19.08 14.25 17.92
CA SER A 285 -19.36 14.99 16.68
C SER A 285 -20.87 15.25 16.58
N PRO A 286 -21.30 16.43 16.10
CA PRO A 286 -22.70 16.65 15.72
C PRO A 286 -23.05 15.98 14.38
N TYR A 287 -22.05 15.56 13.61
CA TYR A 287 -22.22 14.91 12.31
C TYR A 287 -22.36 13.39 12.44
N PRO A 288 -23.09 12.73 11.53
CA PRO A 288 -23.22 11.27 11.50
C PRO A 288 -21.89 10.58 11.16
N THR A 289 -21.79 9.29 11.45
CA THR A 289 -20.66 8.46 11.00
C THR A 289 -20.77 8.14 9.51
N ASP A 290 -19.65 7.76 8.86
CA ASP A 290 -19.67 7.29 7.46
C ASP A 290 -20.65 6.11 7.28
N GLU A 291 -20.64 5.15 8.22
CA GLU A 291 -21.54 3.99 8.21
C GLU A 291 -23.01 4.40 8.21
N GLU A 292 -23.38 5.37 9.05
CA GLU A 292 -24.75 5.84 9.14
C GLU A 292 -25.20 6.54 7.86
N VAL A 293 -24.34 7.35 7.24
CA VAL A 293 -24.65 8.01 5.97
C VAL A 293 -24.79 6.96 4.85
N VAL A 294 -23.86 6.03 4.73
CA VAL A 294 -23.91 4.95 3.72
C VAL A 294 -25.17 4.11 3.90
N ARG A 295 -25.55 3.77 5.13
CA ARG A 295 -26.79 3.02 5.42
C ARG A 295 -28.03 3.79 4.95
N ARG A 296 -28.14 5.08 5.28
CA ARG A 296 -29.26 5.92 4.85
C ARG A 296 -29.34 6.04 3.31
N ILE A 297 -28.20 6.18 2.64
CA ILE A 297 -28.14 6.20 1.16
C ILE A 297 -28.61 4.86 0.59
N ARG A 298 -28.10 3.74 1.11
CA ARG A 298 -28.50 2.40 0.67
C ARG A 298 -30.00 2.20 0.82
N ASP A 299 -30.57 2.54 1.97
CA ASP A 299 -32.00 2.36 2.25
C ASP A 299 -32.86 3.24 1.33
N ALA A 300 -32.43 4.48 1.07
CA ALA A 300 -33.11 5.37 0.14
C ALA A 300 -33.04 4.88 -1.32
N VAL A 301 -31.91 4.29 -1.75
CA VAL A 301 -31.77 3.68 -3.08
C VAL A 301 -32.64 2.43 -3.21
N ALA A 302 -32.69 1.58 -2.18
CA ALA A 302 -33.50 0.37 -2.17
C ALA A 302 -35.02 0.65 -2.22
N ALA A 303 -35.46 1.82 -1.72
CA ALA A 303 -36.85 2.25 -1.78
C ALA A 303 -37.25 2.82 -3.16
N LYS A 304 -36.30 3.12 -4.05
CA LYS A 304 -36.61 3.59 -5.40
C LYS A 304 -37.07 2.43 -6.28
N PRO A 305 -38.04 2.66 -7.19
CA PRO A 305 -38.37 1.67 -8.21
C PRO A 305 -37.12 1.35 -9.04
N LEU A 306 -37.02 0.11 -9.53
CA LEU A 306 -35.94 -0.30 -10.42
C LEU A 306 -35.91 0.64 -11.63
N TRP A 307 -34.80 1.36 -11.81
CA TRP A 307 -34.62 2.17 -13.00
C TRP A 307 -34.10 1.26 -14.12
N LEU A 308 -34.95 1.05 -15.14
CA LEU A 308 -34.54 0.54 -16.43
C LEU A 308 -34.40 1.76 -17.35
N PRO A 309 -33.32 1.89 -18.13
CA PRO A 309 -33.28 2.88 -19.19
C PRO A 309 -34.50 2.68 -20.09
N GLU A 310 -35.18 3.75 -20.49
CA GLU A 310 -36.22 3.64 -21.53
C GLU A 310 -35.59 2.97 -22.75
N GLU A 311 -36.22 1.92 -23.27
CA GLU A 311 -35.81 1.30 -24.52
C GLU A 311 -35.85 2.39 -25.60
N HIS A 312 -34.69 2.91 -26.00
CA HIS A 312 -34.61 3.62 -27.26
C HIS A 312 -34.98 2.59 -28.33
N PRO A 313 -36.09 2.77 -29.08
CA PRO A 313 -36.38 1.88 -30.18
C PRO A 313 -35.19 1.96 -31.12
N LEU A 314 -34.52 0.83 -31.33
CA LEU A 314 -33.56 0.67 -32.40
C LEU A 314 -34.28 1.13 -33.66
N THR A 315 -33.93 2.31 -34.16
CA THR A 315 -34.32 2.72 -35.50
C THR A 315 -33.73 1.69 -36.44
N THR A 316 -34.56 0.74 -36.86
CA THR A 316 -34.33 -0.10 -38.03
C THR A 316 -34.02 0.86 -39.16
N ALA A 317 -32.74 1.04 -39.47
CA ALA A 317 -32.30 1.60 -40.72
C ALA A 317 -32.87 0.67 -41.80
N GLN A 318 -33.88 1.18 -42.52
CA GLN A 318 -34.37 0.54 -43.73
C GLN A 318 -33.21 0.48 -44.72
N VAL A 319 -33.01 -0.72 -45.26
CA VAL A 319 -32.05 -1.08 -46.31
C VAL A 319 -32.32 -0.28 -47.58
#